data_AF-A0A0F9YCW2-F1
#
_entry.id   AF-A0A0F9YCW2-F1
#
_cell.length_a   1.000
_cell.length_b   1.000
_cell.length_c   1.000
_cell.angle_alpha   90.00
_cell.angle_beta   90.00
_cell.angle_gamma   90.00
#
_symmetry.space_group_name_H-M   'P 1'
#
loop_
_entity.id
_entity.type
_entity.pdbx_description
1 polymer ?
#
loop_
_entity_poly.entity_id
_entity_poly.type
_entity_poly.pdbx_seq_one_letter_code
_entity_poly.pdbx_strand_id
1 'polypeptide(L)' 'MLKDKKSLTLPEFKGYTVDERLKQFRKVDRDKPSIEFLDFDSEEGQELLAQYEESLEE' A
#
# COMPACT_ATOMS: atom_id res chain seq x y z
N MET A 1 5.74 -17.65 22.83
CA MET A 1 5.84 -16.38 22.09
C MET A 1 4.92 -16.47 20.88
N LEU A 2 3.70 -15.93 20.97
CA LEU A 2 2.85 -15.74 19.79
C LEU A 2 3.49 -14.60 18.99
N LYS A 3 4.23 -14.93 17.93
CA LYS A 3 4.63 -13.92 16.94
C LYS A 3 3.35 -13.43 16.27
N ASP A 4 3.25 -12.12 16.20
CA ASP A 4 2.11 -11.29 15.87
C ASP A 4 1.19 -11.91 14.81
N LYS A 5 -0.09 -11.96 15.15
CA LYS A 5 -1.18 -12.40 14.28
C LYS A 5 -1.31 -11.34 13.19
N LYS A 6 -0.51 -11.43 12.12
CA LYS A 6 -0.55 -10.54 10.95
C LYS A 6 -2.02 -10.40 10.54
N SER A 7 -2.55 -9.18 10.61
CA SER A 7 -3.91 -8.90 10.16
C SER A 7 -4.06 -9.44 8.74
N LEU A 8 -5.17 -10.12 8.46
CA LEU A 8 -5.48 -10.59 7.10
C LEU A 8 -5.64 -9.42 6.12
N THR A 9 -5.80 -8.21 6.65
CA THR A 9 -5.97 -6.96 5.93
C THR A 9 -4.63 -6.25 5.76
N LEU A 10 -4.34 -5.84 4.52
CA LEU A 10 -3.24 -4.94 4.20
C LEU A 10 -3.57 -3.52 4.70
N PRO A 11 -2.57 -2.73 5.11
CA PRO A 11 -2.77 -1.33 5.44
C PRO A 11 -3.22 -0.54 4.21
N GLU A 12 -3.97 0.53 4.45
CA GLU A 12 -4.46 1.43 3.40
C GLU A 12 -3.84 2.82 3.58
N PHE A 13 -3.39 3.43 2.48
CA PHE A 13 -2.82 4.77 2.44
C PHE A 13 -3.30 5.49 1.19
N LYS A 14 -3.91 6.67 1.36
CA LYS A 14 -4.44 7.51 0.27
C LYS A 14 -5.33 6.74 -0.73
N GLY A 15 -6.08 5.76 -0.25
CA GLY A 15 -6.96 4.91 -1.05
C GLY A 15 -6.29 3.75 -1.77
N TYR A 16 -4.99 3.51 -1.52
CA TYR A 16 -4.27 2.32 -1.96
C TYR A 16 -4.08 1.35 -0.80
N THR A 17 -4.27 0.06 -1.01
CA THR A 17 -3.68 -0.95 -0.13
C THR A 17 -2.17 -1.02 -0.38
N VAL A 18 -1.37 -1.05 0.68
CA VAL A 18 0.09 -1.16 0.60
C VAL A 18 0.49 -2.63 0.71
N ASP A 19 0.95 -3.25 -0.39
CA ASP A 19 1.43 -4.64 -0.42
C ASP A 19 2.96 -4.66 -0.44
N GLU A 20 3.58 -4.60 0.73
CA GLU A 20 5.04 -4.62 0.89
C GLU A 20 5.70 -5.89 0.34
N ARG A 21 4.97 -7.01 0.32
CA ARG A 21 5.50 -8.29 -0.21
C ARG A 21 5.68 -8.20 -1.73
N LEU A 22 4.75 -7.52 -2.40
CA LEU A 22 4.75 -7.34 -3.84
C LEU A 22 5.31 -5.97 -4.26
N LYS A 23 5.73 -5.14 -3.30
CA LYS A 23 6.28 -3.79 -3.50
C LYS A 23 5.38 -2.92 -4.38
N GLN A 24 4.09 -2.92 -4.06
CA GLN A 24 3.07 -2.24 -4.85
C GLN A 24 2.03 -1.56 -3.97
N PHE A 25 1.61 -0.37 -4.40
CA PHE A 25 0.33 0.21 -4.03
C PHE A 25 -0.75 -0.34 -4.97
N ARG A 26 -1.91 -0.69 -4.42
CA ARG A 26 -3.04 -1.18 -5.21
C ARG A 26 -4.33 -0.48 -4.86
N LYS A 27 -5.07 -0.02 -5.86
CA LYS A 27 -6.35 0.64 -5.67
C LYS A 27 -7.42 -0.06 -6.48
N VAL A 28 -8.53 -0.38 -5.83
CA VAL A 28 -9.69 -1.01 -6.46
C VAL A 28 -10.77 0.04 -6.61
N ASP A 29 -11.14 0.34 -7.85
CA ASP A 29 -12.34 1.11 -8.17
C ASP A 29 -13.50 0.15 -8.38
N ARG A 30 -14.55 0.30 -7.56
CA ARG A 30 -15.76 -0.55 -7.61
C ARG A 30 -16.88 0.07 -8.45
N ASP A 31 -16.89 1.38 -8.60
CA ASP A 31 -17.87 2.10 -9.42
C ASP A 31 -17.54 1.90 -10.91
N LYS A 32 -16.25 1.89 -11.23
CA LYS A 32 -15.71 1.46 -12.52
C LYS A 32 -14.75 0.29 -12.30
N PRO A 33 -15.22 -0.97 -12.41
CA PRO A 33 -14.44 -2.16 -12.07
C PRO A 33 -13.04 -2.18 -12.69
N SER A 34 -12.05 -1.79 -11.91
CA SER A 34 -10.66 -1.69 -12.33
C SER A 34 -9.73 -1.79 -11.14
N ILE A 35 -8.50 -2.22 -11.40
CA ILE A 35 -7.44 -2.28 -10.41
C ILE A 35 -6.26 -1.50 -10.95
N GLU A 36 -5.82 -0.51 -10.18
CA GLU A 36 -4.61 0.25 -10.44
C GLU A 36 -3.48 -0.35 -9.60
N PHE A 37 -2.31 -0.48 -10.23
CA PHE A 37 -1.08 -0.95 -9.61
C PHE A 37 -0.02 0.12 -9.78
N LEU A 38 0.60 0.54 -8.68
CA LEU A 38 1.71 1.48 -8.67
C LEU A 38 2.90 0.79 -7.98
N ASP A 39 3.88 0.41 -8.77
CA ASP A 39 5.10 -0.23 -8.27
C ASP A 39 5.91 0.77 -7.44
N PHE A 40 6.45 0.30 -6.30
CA PHE A 40 7.28 1.14 -5.44
C PHE A 40 8.47 1.71 -6.20
N ASP A 41 9.05 0.97 -7.14
CA ASP A 41 10.26 1.38 -7.88
C ASP A 41 9.97 2.41 -9.00
N SER A 42 8.70 2.78 -9.22
CA SER A 42 8.35 3.90 -10.11
C SER A 42 8.59 5.25 -9.43
N GLU A 43 8.77 6.33 -10.20
CA GLU A 43 8.97 7.69 -9.66
C GLU A 43 7.83 8.09 -8.72
N GLU A 44 6.59 7.96 -9.17
CA GLU A 44 5.38 8.22 -8.38
C GLU A 44 5.27 7.26 -7.18
N GLY A 45 5.66 6.00 -7.35
CA GLY A 45 5.66 5.00 -6.28
C GLY A 45 6.63 5.33 -5.15
N GLN A 46 7.85 5.80 -5.47
CA GLN A 46 8.84 6.23 -4.47
C GLN A 46 8.35 7.46 -3.69
N GLU A 47 7.76 8.44 -4.38
CA GLU A 47 7.19 9.62 -3.72
C GLU A 47 6.05 9.25 -2.76
N LEU A 48 5.17 8.33 -3.17
CA LEU A 48 4.06 7.87 -2.34
C LEU A 48 4.55 7.01 -1.17
N LEU A 49 5.59 6.20 -1.38
CA LEU A 49 6.23 5.38 -0.34
C LEU A 49 6.88 6.23 0.74
N ALA A 50 7.62 7.28 0.38
CA ALA A 50 8.21 8.20 1.35
C ALA A 50 7.14 8.85 2.24
N GLN A 51 6.02 9.26 1.65
CA GLN A 51 4.89 9.84 2.41
C GLN A 51 4.20 8.81 3.31
N TYR A 52 4.14 7.54 2.88
CA TYR A 52 3.60 6.47 3.70
C TYR A 52 4.53 6.18 4.88
N GLU A 53 5.84 6.06 4.66
CA GLU A 53 6.84 5.84 5.70
C GLU A 53 6.85 6.96 6.74
N GLU A 54 6.80 8.23 6.31
CA GLU A 54 6.65 9.39 7.20
C GLU A 54 5.39 9.29 8.07
N SER A 55 4.26 8.83 7.50
CA SER A 55 3.00 8.67 8.24
C SER A 55 3.01 7.55 9.28
N LEU A 56 3.98 6.63 9.24
CA LEU A 56 4.13 5.56 10.23
C LEU A 56 4.97 5.98 11.44
N GLU A 57 5.71 7.09 11.34
CA GLU A 57 6.60 7.58 12.40
C GLU A 57 5.92 8.57 13.37
N GLU A 58 4.70 9.04 13.05
CA GLU A 58 3.84 9.92 13.88
C GLU A 58 2.88 9.14 14.82
#